data_AF-A0A9W7CZE4-F1
#
_entry.id   AF-A0A9W7CZE4-F1
#
_cell.length_a   1.000
_cell.length_b   1.000
_cell.length_c   1.000
_cell.angle_alpha   90.00
_cell.angle_beta   90.00
_cell.angle_gamma   90.00
#
_symmetry.space_group_name_H-M   'P 1'
#
loop_
_entity.id
_entity.type
_entity.pdbx_description
1 polymer ?
#
loop_
_entity_poly.entity_id
_entity_poly.type
_entity_poly.pdbx_seq_one_letter_code
_entity_poly.pdbx_strand_id
1 'polypeptide(L)'
;MTAQRIFDSGVWNLTTTNKAFAYAFYTPKEDHQVAKLLSGMASKQACVLPSLDAFDSVTQEQIRDVSHKLFNASHALGNRVFNICGAVRDVLTATIILHYPSLMMMNAEGPAMKTIGRYTEVYNVTPSCLLAWSQQLTKSTASATTNADDLMEGNMKTKAAFEHQTALIERLIEVNQILEARVKSLEAA
;
A
#
# COMPACT_ATOMS: atom_id res chain seq x y z
N MET A 1 6.56 -46.25 15.62
CA MET A 1 5.70 -45.72 14.54
C MET A 1 5.70 -44.19 14.59
N THR A 2 6.81 -43.56 14.16
CA THR A 2 6.96 -42.09 14.29
C THR A 2 7.91 -41.50 13.24
N ALA A 3 7.91 -42.04 12.02
CA ALA A 3 8.65 -41.49 10.87
C ALA A 3 7.75 -41.27 9.65
N GLN A 4 6.65 -42.03 9.54
CA GLN A 4 5.72 -41.98 8.42
C GLN A 4 4.97 -40.64 8.31
N ARG A 5 4.69 -39.98 9.46
CA ARG A 5 3.98 -38.69 9.51
C ARG A 5 4.76 -37.50 8.94
N ILE A 6 6.09 -37.59 8.90
CA ILE A 6 6.97 -36.57 8.31
C ILE A 6 7.04 -36.72 6.79
N PHE A 7 7.05 -37.96 6.29
CA PHE A 7 6.97 -38.24 4.86
C PHE A 7 5.57 -37.98 4.28
N ASP A 8 4.50 -38.22 5.04
CA ASP A 8 3.13 -37.91 4.62
C ASP A 8 2.85 -36.39 4.57
N SER A 9 3.57 -35.57 5.35
CA SER A 9 3.60 -34.11 5.18
C SER A 9 4.53 -33.62 4.06
N GLY A 10 5.30 -34.53 3.45
CA GLY A 10 6.34 -34.25 2.47
C GLY A 10 5.91 -34.38 1.01
N VAL A 11 4.68 -34.77 0.72
CA VAL A 11 4.11 -34.71 -0.65
C VAL A 11 3.57 -33.31 -0.92
N TRP A 12 4.38 -32.28 -0.64
CA TRP A 12 4.14 -30.97 -1.21
C TRP A 12 4.56 -31.09 -2.67
N ASN A 13 3.59 -31.22 -3.58
CA ASN A 13 3.86 -31.25 -5.01
C ASN A 13 4.75 -30.05 -5.35
N LEU A 14 5.96 -30.31 -5.86
CA LEU A 14 6.98 -29.29 -6.13
C LEU A 14 6.40 -28.15 -6.99
N THR A 15 5.47 -28.48 -7.88
CA THR A 15 4.72 -27.54 -8.73
C THR A 15 3.76 -26.66 -7.93
N THR A 16 3.04 -27.21 -6.96
CA THR A 16 2.12 -26.45 -6.10
C THR A 16 2.88 -25.53 -5.15
N THR A 17 3.99 -26.01 -4.61
CA THR A 17 4.84 -25.22 -3.70
C THR A 17 5.56 -24.11 -4.46
N ASN A 18 6.14 -24.41 -5.63
CA ASN A 18 6.74 -23.41 -6.51
C ASN A 18 5.70 -22.39 -7.00
N LYS A 19 4.46 -22.80 -7.28
CA LYS A 19 3.37 -21.88 -7.64
C LYS A 19 2.94 -21.00 -6.48
N ALA A 20 2.86 -21.53 -5.27
CA ALA A 20 2.53 -20.75 -4.07
C ALA A 20 3.64 -19.75 -3.74
N PHE A 21 4.91 -20.14 -3.87
CA PHE A 21 6.04 -19.22 -3.72
C PHE A 21 6.05 -18.17 -4.85
N ALA A 22 5.87 -18.59 -6.11
CA ALA A 22 5.77 -17.65 -7.23
C ALA A 22 4.62 -16.66 -7.03
N TYR A 23 3.48 -17.12 -6.52
CA TYR A 23 2.36 -16.24 -6.20
C TYR A 23 2.70 -15.25 -5.08
N ALA A 24 3.31 -15.72 -3.99
CA ALA A 24 3.69 -14.87 -2.87
C ALA A 24 4.75 -13.80 -3.24
N PHE A 25 5.66 -14.11 -4.18
CA PHE A 25 6.75 -13.20 -4.56
C PHE A 25 6.46 -12.33 -5.78
N TYR A 26 5.78 -12.85 -6.80
CA TYR A 26 5.55 -12.11 -8.06
C TYR A 26 4.19 -11.41 -8.09
N THR A 27 3.14 -12.02 -7.53
CA THR A 27 1.76 -11.55 -7.69
C THR A 27 1.43 -10.26 -6.93
N PRO A 28 2.00 -9.91 -5.77
CA PRO A 28 1.67 -8.64 -5.10
C PRO A 28 1.95 -7.41 -5.98
N LYS A 29 3.01 -7.46 -6.80
CA LYS A 29 3.36 -6.36 -7.70
C LYS A 29 2.41 -6.28 -8.90
N GLU A 30 2.05 -7.42 -9.47
CA GLU A 30 1.10 -7.51 -10.58
C GLU A 30 -0.31 -7.11 -10.13
N ASP A 31 -0.76 -7.63 -8.99
CA ASP A 31 -2.05 -7.27 -8.37
C ASP A 31 -2.12 -5.77 -8.09
N HIS A 32 -1.04 -5.16 -7.61
CA HIS A 32 -1.00 -3.71 -7.39
C HIS A 32 -1.09 -2.92 -8.71
N GLN A 33 -0.49 -3.42 -9.80
CA GLN A 33 -0.62 -2.81 -11.13
C GLN A 33 -2.03 -2.97 -11.69
N VAL A 34 -2.64 -4.14 -11.52
CA VAL A 34 -4.02 -4.41 -11.93
C VAL A 34 -4.98 -3.54 -11.14
N ALA A 35 -4.82 -3.44 -9.81
CA ALA A 35 -5.64 -2.59 -8.96
C ALA A 35 -5.57 -1.11 -9.37
N LYS A 36 -4.36 -0.62 -9.72
CA LYS A 36 -4.19 0.73 -10.28
C LYS A 36 -4.94 0.91 -11.59
N LEU A 37 -4.78 -0.02 -12.52
CA LEU A 37 -5.45 0.02 -13.81
C LEU A 37 -6.97 0.02 -13.65
N LEU A 38 -7.50 -0.82 -12.77
CA LEU A 38 -8.94 -0.89 -12.45
C LEU A 38 -9.44 0.38 -11.75
N SER A 39 -8.57 1.08 -11.03
CA SER A 39 -8.87 2.38 -10.41
C SER A 39 -8.74 3.56 -11.39
N GLY A 40 -8.46 3.30 -12.68
CA GLY A 40 -8.27 4.34 -13.69
C GLY A 40 -6.90 5.03 -13.65
N MET A 41 -5.96 4.52 -12.87
CA MET A 41 -4.58 5.02 -12.80
C MET A 41 -3.67 4.30 -13.79
N ALA A 42 -2.58 4.94 -14.21
CA ALA A 42 -1.56 4.24 -14.99
C ALA A 42 -0.83 3.21 -14.11
N SER A 43 -0.51 2.03 -14.66
CA SER A 43 0.07 0.89 -13.91
C SER A 43 1.38 1.23 -13.19
N LYS A 44 2.16 2.18 -13.72
CA LYS A 44 3.44 2.63 -13.15
C LYS A 44 3.33 3.91 -12.31
N GLN A 45 2.17 4.55 -12.24
CA GLN A 45 2.01 5.80 -11.50
C GLN A 45 2.18 5.58 -10.00
N ALA A 46 2.98 6.41 -9.33
CA ALA A 46 3.09 6.41 -7.88
C ALA A 46 1.74 6.84 -7.27
N CYS A 47 1.23 6.06 -6.32
CA CYS A 47 0.05 6.42 -5.55
C CYS A 47 0.53 7.10 -4.27
N VAL A 48 0.44 8.43 -4.23
CA VAL A 48 0.78 9.21 -3.05
C VAL A 48 -0.49 9.40 -2.22
N LEU A 49 -0.51 8.85 -1.02
CA LEU A 49 -1.60 9.08 -0.08
C LEU A 49 -1.42 10.46 0.58
N PRO A 50 -2.50 11.25 0.72
CA PRO A 50 -2.44 12.48 1.49
C PRO A 50 -2.18 12.16 2.97
N SER A 51 -1.19 12.83 3.56
CA SER A 51 -0.84 12.70 4.97
C SER A 51 -1.17 13.97 5.74
N LEU A 52 -1.53 13.83 7.01
CA LEU A 52 -1.70 14.94 7.93
C LEU A 52 -0.35 15.53 8.42
N ASP A 53 0.77 14.87 8.14
CA ASP A 53 2.11 15.35 8.50
C ASP A 53 2.48 16.69 7.83
N ALA A 54 1.72 17.07 6.79
CA ALA A 54 1.85 18.37 6.15
C ALA A 54 1.45 19.53 7.07
N PHE A 55 0.71 19.28 8.15
CA PHE A 55 0.15 20.28 9.06
C PHE A 55 0.89 20.35 10.40
N ASP A 56 0.81 21.49 11.06
CA ASP A 56 1.24 21.65 12.44
C ASP A 56 0.35 20.85 13.40
N SER A 57 0.86 20.57 14.61
CA SER A 57 0.18 19.72 15.59
C SER A 57 -1.21 20.21 15.99
N VAL A 58 -1.41 21.53 16.05
CA VAL A 58 -2.70 22.13 16.45
C VAL A 58 -3.73 21.90 15.35
N THR A 59 -3.34 22.16 14.10
CA THR A 59 -4.20 21.89 12.94
C THR A 59 -4.50 20.40 12.79
N GLN A 60 -3.52 19.52 13.05
CA GLN A 60 -3.76 18.07 13.03
C GLN A 60 -4.80 17.64 14.08
N GLU A 61 -4.74 18.20 15.29
CA GLU A 61 -5.72 17.91 16.34
C GLU A 61 -7.12 18.36 15.94
N GLN A 62 -7.27 19.58 15.39
CA GLN A 62 -8.55 20.07 14.87
C GLN A 62 -9.11 19.19 13.75
N ILE A 63 -8.26 18.73 12.83
CA ILE A 63 -8.67 17.81 11.75
C ILE A 63 -9.14 16.48 12.35
N ARG A 64 -8.44 15.97 13.36
CA ARG A 64 -8.82 14.72 14.05
C ARG A 64 -10.13 14.85 14.79
N ASP A 65 -10.40 15.98 15.43
CA ASP A 65 -11.68 16.26 16.09
C ASP A 65 -12.87 16.20 15.12
N VAL A 66 -12.74 16.89 13.99
CA VAL A 66 -13.73 16.85 12.89
C VAL A 66 -13.88 15.41 12.38
N SER A 67 -12.76 14.70 12.22
CA SER A 67 -12.73 13.31 11.77
C SER A 67 -13.46 12.36 12.71
N HIS A 68 -13.27 12.50 14.02
CA HIS A 68 -13.96 11.69 15.02
C HIS A 68 -15.49 11.83 14.89
N LYS A 69 -16.01 13.04 14.64
CA LYS A 69 -17.45 13.22 14.41
C LYS A 69 -17.92 12.65 13.08
N LEU A 70 -17.17 12.86 12.00
CA LEU A 70 -17.48 12.30 10.67
C LEU A 70 -17.58 10.77 10.71
N PHE A 71 -16.62 10.11 11.35
CA PHE A 71 -16.53 8.65 11.42
C PHE A 71 -17.08 8.08 12.72
N ASN A 72 -17.97 8.79 13.43
CA ASN A 72 -18.49 8.34 14.72
C ASN A 72 -19.11 6.92 14.65
N ALA A 73 -19.87 6.65 13.59
CA ALA A 73 -20.48 5.34 13.33
C ALA A 73 -19.47 4.20 13.07
N SER A 74 -18.21 4.53 12.79
CA SER A 74 -17.19 3.57 12.37
C SER A 74 -15.94 3.57 13.25
N HIS A 75 -15.89 4.39 14.31
CA HIS A 75 -14.74 4.44 15.24
C HIS A 75 -15.14 4.40 16.72
N ALA A 76 -16.41 4.65 17.06
CA ALA A 76 -16.92 4.63 18.43
C ALA A 76 -17.82 3.40 18.68
N LEU A 77 -17.61 2.30 17.95
CA LEU A 77 -18.36 1.06 18.17
C LEU A 77 -17.90 0.38 19.46
N GLY A 78 -18.84 -0.26 20.17
CA GLY A 78 -18.55 -1.00 21.40
C GLY A 78 -17.55 -2.16 21.18
N ASN A 79 -17.54 -2.75 19.99
CA ASN A 79 -16.53 -3.73 19.59
C ASN A 79 -15.41 -3.05 18.78
N ARG A 80 -14.22 -2.99 19.38
CA ARG A 80 -13.05 -2.32 18.80
C ARG A 80 -12.50 -2.98 17.53
N VAL A 81 -12.82 -4.25 17.27
CA VAL A 81 -12.34 -4.97 16.07
C VAL A 81 -12.95 -4.40 14.78
N PHE A 82 -14.14 -3.80 14.87
CA PHE A 82 -14.81 -3.16 13.74
C PHE A 82 -14.49 -1.67 13.58
N ASN A 83 -13.70 -1.10 14.51
CA ASN A 83 -13.35 0.31 14.44
C ASN A 83 -12.25 0.54 13.39
N ILE A 84 -12.45 1.56 12.58
CA ILE A 84 -11.43 2.05 11.66
C ILE A 84 -10.24 2.55 12.49
N CYS A 85 -9.03 2.09 12.15
CA CYS A 85 -7.83 2.52 12.83
C CYS A 85 -7.52 4.00 12.57
N GLY A 86 -6.79 4.65 13.50
CA GLY A 86 -6.50 6.08 13.41
C GLY A 86 -5.82 6.48 12.10
N ALA A 87 -4.85 5.70 11.63
CA ALA A 87 -4.13 5.99 10.39
C ALA A 87 -5.04 5.99 9.15
N VAL A 88 -5.95 5.02 9.04
CA VAL A 88 -6.91 4.97 7.91
C VAL A 88 -7.87 6.15 7.99
N ARG A 89 -8.34 6.49 9.20
CA ARG A 89 -9.21 7.63 9.41
C ARG A 89 -8.53 8.96 9.03
N ASP A 90 -7.26 9.13 9.40
CA ASP A 90 -6.46 10.32 9.06
C ASP A 90 -6.33 10.46 7.52
N VAL A 91 -6.00 9.37 6.80
CA VAL A 91 -5.91 9.38 5.33
C VAL A 91 -7.26 9.67 4.66
N LEU A 92 -8.36 9.06 5.14
CA LEU A 92 -9.70 9.32 4.61
C LEU A 92 -10.10 10.79 4.81
N THR A 93 -9.82 11.35 5.97
CA THR A 93 -10.13 12.76 6.27
C THR A 93 -9.29 13.69 5.42
N ALA A 94 -7.99 13.43 5.29
CA ALA A 94 -7.11 14.20 4.42
C ALA A 94 -7.57 14.13 2.95
N THR A 95 -8.06 12.96 2.51
CA THR A 95 -8.62 12.79 1.16
C THR A 95 -9.89 13.63 0.96
N ILE A 96 -10.80 13.64 1.93
CA ILE A 96 -12.01 14.48 1.87
C ILE A 96 -11.62 15.96 1.79
N ILE A 97 -10.67 16.41 2.62
CA ILE A 97 -10.19 17.80 2.62
C ILE A 97 -9.53 18.14 1.28
N LEU A 98 -8.66 17.28 0.76
CA LEU A 98 -7.98 17.48 -0.53
C LEU A 98 -8.97 17.71 -1.67
N HIS A 99 -10.07 16.94 -1.69
CA HIS A 99 -11.09 17.02 -2.74
C HIS A 99 -12.28 17.93 -2.40
N TYR A 100 -12.25 18.62 -1.26
CA TYR A 100 -13.31 19.53 -0.82
C TYR A 100 -13.68 20.60 -1.88
N PRO A 101 -12.73 21.26 -2.57
CA PRO A 101 -13.07 22.21 -3.64
C PRO A 101 -13.86 21.56 -4.79
N SER A 102 -13.50 20.33 -5.18
CA SER A 102 -14.19 19.58 -6.23
C SER A 102 -15.60 19.17 -5.80
N LEU A 103 -15.77 18.78 -4.52
CA LEU A 103 -17.08 18.45 -3.95
C LEU A 103 -18.01 19.67 -3.94
N MET A 104 -17.49 20.86 -3.60
CA MET A 104 -18.25 22.11 -3.68
C MET A 104 -18.70 22.42 -5.11
N MET A 105 -17.82 22.24 -6.10
CA MET A 105 -18.12 22.49 -7.50
C MET A 105 -19.17 21.53 -8.07
N MET A 106 -19.15 20.27 -7.63
CA MET A 106 -20.11 19.27 -8.09
C MET A 106 -21.50 19.48 -7.47
N ASN A 107 -21.57 19.62 -6.15
CA ASN A 107 -22.85 19.82 -5.45
C ASN A 107 -22.65 20.41 -4.05
N ALA A 108 -22.62 21.75 -3.98
CA ALA A 108 -22.51 22.49 -2.72
C ALA A 108 -23.65 22.18 -1.73
N GLU A 109 -24.85 21.88 -2.22
CA GLU A 109 -26.04 21.61 -1.40
C GLU A 109 -26.28 20.12 -1.13
N GLY A 110 -25.34 19.27 -1.54
CA GLY A 110 -25.44 17.82 -1.41
C GLY A 110 -25.39 17.34 0.04
N PRO A 111 -25.91 16.14 0.33
CA PRO A 111 -25.88 15.55 1.68
C PRO A 111 -24.46 15.47 2.28
N ALA A 112 -23.46 15.17 1.44
CA ALA A 112 -22.06 15.12 1.85
C ALA A 112 -21.55 16.49 2.33
N MET A 113 -21.80 17.54 1.56
CA MET A 113 -21.40 18.91 1.90
C MET A 113 -22.09 19.43 3.15
N LYS A 114 -23.40 19.15 3.31
CA LYS A 114 -24.16 19.47 4.52
C LYS A 114 -23.62 18.74 5.75
N THR A 115 -23.22 17.47 5.58
CA THR A 115 -22.63 16.68 6.67
C THR A 115 -21.27 17.24 7.10
N ILE A 116 -20.41 17.56 6.14
CA ILE A 116 -19.10 18.17 6.40
C ILE A 116 -19.31 19.53 7.09
N GLY A 117 -20.12 20.42 6.53
CA GLY A 117 -20.41 21.74 7.07
C GLY A 117 -20.92 21.69 8.52
N ARG A 118 -21.91 20.83 8.80
CA ARG A 118 -22.46 20.67 10.16
C ARG A 118 -21.39 20.24 11.17
N TYR A 119 -20.49 19.33 10.80
CA TYR A 119 -19.46 18.87 11.73
C TYR A 119 -18.30 19.85 11.87
N THR A 120 -17.96 20.61 10.83
CA THR A 120 -16.93 21.64 10.90
C THR A 120 -17.39 22.85 11.70
N GLU A 121 -18.67 23.22 11.62
CA GLU A 121 -19.29 24.27 12.44
C GLU A 121 -19.16 24.01 13.95
N VAL A 122 -19.33 22.75 14.39
CA VAL A 122 -19.19 22.35 15.80
C VAL A 122 -17.79 22.65 16.35
N TYR A 123 -16.77 22.61 15.49
CA TYR A 123 -15.37 22.85 15.86
C TYR A 123 -14.87 24.24 15.41
N ASN A 124 -15.77 25.15 15.02
CA ASN A 124 -15.45 26.49 14.50
C ASN A 124 -14.50 26.47 13.29
N VAL A 125 -14.50 25.38 12.53
CA VAL A 125 -13.72 25.26 11.29
C VAL A 125 -14.53 25.88 10.16
N THR A 126 -14.02 26.98 9.62
CA THR A 126 -14.69 27.70 8.53
C THR A 126 -14.43 27.03 7.18
N PRO A 127 -15.31 27.23 6.18
CA PRO A 127 -15.09 26.73 4.82
C PRO A 127 -13.77 27.24 4.19
N SER A 128 -13.33 28.44 4.55
CA SER A 128 -12.04 28.99 4.11
C SER A 128 -10.84 28.23 4.72
N CYS A 129 -10.93 27.76 5.96
CA CYS A 129 -9.93 26.86 6.54
C CYS A 129 -9.82 25.55 5.77
N LEU A 130 -10.95 24.94 5.38
CA LEU A 130 -10.95 23.70 4.58
C LEU A 130 -10.29 23.90 3.21
N LEU A 131 -10.54 25.04 2.56
CA LEU A 131 -9.88 25.39 1.28
C LEU A 131 -8.38 25.65 1.46
N ALA A 132 -7.97 26.29 2.56
CA ALA A 132 -6.56 26.48 2.87
C ALA A 132 -5.86 25.13 3.11
N TRP A 133 -6.50 24.23 3.86
CA TRP A 133 -5.99 22.89 4.11
C TRP A 133 -5.93 22.06 2.82
N SER A 134 -6.92 22.16 1.93
CA SER A 134 -6.88 21.47 0.64
C SER A 134 -5.70 21.95 -0.22
N GLN A 135 -5.43 23.26 -0.24
CA GLN A 135 -4.29 23.81 -0.97
C GLN A 135 -2.94 23.32 -0.42
N GLN A 136 -2.82 23.23 0.91
CA GLN A 136 -1.62 22.71 1.56
C GLN A 136 -1.39 21.23 1.26
N LEU A 137 -2.45 20.42 1.29
CA LEU A 137 -2.38 19.01 0.90
C LEU A 137 -1.99 18.83 -0.56
N THR A 138 -2.54 19.62 -1.49
CA THR A 138 -2.16 19.57 -2.91
C THR A 138 -0.68 19.85 -3.12
N LYS A 139 -0.11 20.82 -2.38
CA LYS A 139 1.33 21.12 -2.43
C LYS A 139 2.17 19.95 -1.90
N SER A 140 1.74 19.37 -0.78
CA SER A 140 2.44 18.23 -0.17
C SER A 140 2.40 16.98 -1.04
N THR A 141 1.26 16.65 -1.65
CA THR A 141 1.11 15.46 -2.51
C THR A 141 1.86 15.61 -3.83
N ALA A 142 1.90 16.83 -4.40
CA ALA A 142 2.72 17.13 -5.56
C ALA A 142 4.22 16.94 -5.27
N SER A 143 4.72 17.45 -4.15
CA SER A 143 6.13 17.30 -3.75
C SER A 143 6.52 15.84 -3.48
N ALA A 144 5.62 15.03 -2.93
CA ALA A 144 5.87 13.61 -2.71
C ALA A 144 5.88 12.79 -4.01
N THR A 145 5.19 13.24 -5.06
CA THR A 145 5.20 12.58 -6.38
C THR A 145 6.56 12.72 -7.05
N THR A 146 7.21 13.90 -6.96
CA THR A 146 8.59 14.11 -7.44
C THR A 146 9.62 13.24 -6.73
N ASN A 147 9.48 13.02 -5.42
CA ASN A 147 10.41 12.17 -4.66
C ASN A 147 10.20 10.66 -4.91
N ALA A 148 8.98 10.26 -5.31
CA ALA A 148 8.68 8.87 -5.63
C ALA A 148 9.32 8.41 -6.96
N ASP A 149 9.49 9.33 -7.90
CA ASP A 149 10.21 9.07 -9.16
C ASP A 149 11.71 8.84 -8.91
N ASP A 150 12.33 9.58 -7.98
CA ASP A 150 13.73 9.34 -7.54
C ASP A 150 13.90 7.99 -6.80
N LEU A 151 12.90 7.56 -6.03
CA LEU A 151 12.89 6.23 -5.40
C LEU A 151 12.75 5.08 -6.42
N MET A 152 12.17 5.35 -7.59
CA MET A 152 12.08 4.38 -8.69
C MET A 152 13.47 4.03 -9.27
N GLU A 153 14.43 4.95 -9.19
CA GLU A 153 15.83 4.73 -9.57
C GLU A 153 16.58 3.83 -8.57
N GLY A 154 16.26 3.94 -7.27
CA GLY A 154 16.71 2.98 -6.25
C GLY A 154 16.21 1.55 -6.51
N ASN A 155 15.02 1.41 -7.09
CA ASN A 155 14.42 0.12 -7.43
C ASN A 155 15.06 -0.56 -8.66
N MET A 156 15.83 0.17 -9.47
CA MET A 156 16.63 -0.45 -10.54
C MET A 156 17.84 -1.20 -9.96
N LYS A 157 18.45 -0.70 -8.88
CA LYS A 157 19.59 -1.35 -8.21
C LYS A 157 19.18 -2.66 -7.53
N THR A 158 18.00 -2.70 -6.91
CA THR A 158 17.44 -3.95 -6.34
C THR A 158 17.09 -4.95 -7.44
N LYS A 159 16.51 -4.50 -8.56
CA LYS A 159 16.24 -5.38 -9.72
C LYS A 159 17.53 -6.00 -10.27
N ALA A 160 18.59 -5.20 -10.43
CA ALA A 160 19.90 -5.68 -10.89
C ALA A 160 20.52 -6.71 -9.91
N ALA A 161 20.35 -6.52 -8.60
CA ALA A 161 20.81 -7.48 -7.60
C ALA A 161 20.06 -8.82 -7.69
N PHE A 162 18.75 -8.78 -7.93
CA PHE A 162 17.94 -10.00 -8.13
C PHE A 162 18.29 -10.74 -9.43
N GLU A 163 18.49 -10.01 -10.53
CA GLU A 163 18.92 -10.61 -11.81
C GLU A 163 20.30 -11.28 -11.65
N HIS A 164 21.22 -10.64 -10.93
CA HIS A 164 22.52 -11.21 -10.61
C HIS A 164 22.43 -12.48 -9.73
N GLN A 165 21.61 -12.46 -8.68
CA GLN A 165 21.39 -13.64 -7.84
C GLN A 165 20.77 -14.81 -8.62
N THR A 166 19.85 -14.52 -9.55
CA THR A 166 19.24 -15.54 -10.41
C THR A 166 20.29 -16.20 -11.30
N ALA A 167 21.17 -15.41 -11.92
CA ALA A 167 22.27 -15.93 -12.74
C ALA A 167 23.28 -16.78 -11.92
N LEU A 168 23.54 -16.42 -10.66
CA LEU A 168 24.39 -17.23 -9.77
C LEU A 168 23.75 -18.59 -9.43
N ILE A 169 22.43 -18.62 -9.22
CA ILE A 169 21.68 -19.87 -8.95
C ILE A 169 21.75 -20.80 -10.16
N GLU A 170 21.51 -20.27 -11.37
CA GLU A 170 21.62 -21.05 -12.61
C GLU A 170 23.01 -21.67 -12.78
N ARG A 171 24.07 -20.88 -12.53
CA ARG A 171 25.45 -21.40 -12.54
C ARG A 171 25.71 -22.47 -11.50
N LEU A 172 25.15 -22.32 -10.30
CA LEU A 172 25.33 -23.31 -9.24
C LEU A 172 24.64 -24.64 -9.59
N ILE A 173 23.47 -24.58 -10.22
CA ILE A 173 22.74 -25.77 -10.71
C ILE A 173 23.58 -26.48 -11.78
N GLU A 174 24.13 -25.75 -12.74
CA GLU A 174 24.97 -26.31 -13.81
C GLU A 174 26.22 -27.00 -13.24
N VAL A 175 26.91 -26.36 -12.30
CA VAL A 175 28.09 -26.94 -11.64
C VAL A 175 27.74 -28.19 -10.83
N ASN A 176 26.62 -28.18 -10.10
CA ASN A 176 26.18 -29.34 -9.34
C ASN A 176 25.84 -30.54 -10.25
N GLN A 177 25.20 -30.29 -11.40
CA GLN A 177 24.92 -31.36 -12.38
C GLN A 177 26.22 -31.98 -12.93
N ILE A 178 27.23 -31.15 -13.21
CA ILE A 178 28.54 -31.62 -13.66
C ILE A 178 29.25 -32.43 -12.57
N LEU A 179 29.21 -31.96 -11.31
CA LEU A 179 29.77 -32.68 -10.17
C LEU A 179 29.08 -34.02 -9.95
N GLU A 180 27.75 -34.07 -9.99
CA GLU A 180 27.00 -35.32 -9.89
C GLU A 180 27.38 -36.32 -11.00
N ALA A 181 27.55 -35.85 -12.24
CA ALA A 181 28.00 -36.71 -13.34
C ALA A 181 29.40 -37.28 -13.09
N ARG A 182 30.32 -36.45 -12.56
CA ARG A 182 31.68 -36.88 -12.22
C ARG A 182 31.71 -37.86 -11.05
N VAL A 183 30.92 -37.61 -10.01
CA VAL A 183 30.79 -38.52 -8.86
C VAL A 183 30.25 -39.87 -9.33
N LYS A 184 29.18 -39.90 -10.12
CA LYS A 184 28.65 -41.15 -10.72
C LYS A 184 29.69 -41.89 -11.57
N SER A 185 30.55 -41.18 -12.29
CA SER A 185 31.62 -41.81 -13.08
C SER A 185 32.74 -42.41 -12.21
N LEU A 186 33.02 -41.82 -11.05
CA LEU A 186 34.02 -42.33 -10.10
C LEU A 186 33.48 -43.46 -9.23
N GLU A 187 32.19 -43.45 -8.91
CA GLU A 187 31.52 -44.53 -8.15
C GLU A 187 31.26 -45.77 -9.00
N ALA A 188 31.29 -45.64 -10.33
CA ALA A 188 31.13 -46.74 -11.29
C ALA A 188 32.45 -47.41 -11.71
N ALA A 189 33.59 -46.91 -11.22
CA ALA A 189 34.94 -47.45 -11.47
C ALA A 189 35.44 -48.25 -10.26
#